data_AF-A0A523WY50-F1
#
_entry.id   AF-A0A523WY50-F1
#
_cell.length_a   1.000
_cell.length_b   1.000
_cell.length_c   1.000
_cell.angle_alpha   90.00
_cell.angle_beta   90.00
_cell.angle_gamma   90.00
#
_symmetry.space_group_name_H-M   'P 1'
#
loop_
_entity.id
_entity.type
_entity.pdbx_description
1 polymer ?
#
loop_
_entity_poly.entity_id
_entity_poly.type
_entity_poly.pdbx_seq_one_letter_code
_entity_poly.pdbx_strand_id
1 'polypeptide(L)'
;MNIRLSTVLALVITLSLPALSLYAWQMRGASVSEDEMAVDVALVFLKNGATFKFDGIPETLIIWETLILESYPVQYVVTITFDSRHAGYGDRTGQILAQAITRHTARITVVSGEVVSATLDDVWDELNQEELNGPDGEFMTPESAFDAVIRYLAVTHDELRGTAVPSSWKEKDLTPPGLMGASKIQFSGAGWTVNVSWAVVLSPTYTIEAVYTGEPSFTWSGTVDQAGAIMETWYELTK
;
A
#
# COMPACT_ATOMS: atom_id res chain seq x y z
N MET A 1 -59.33 18.93 13.11
CA MET A 1 -58.49 17.95 12.39
C MET A 1 -59.33 16.71 12.14
N ASN A 2 -59.70 16.44 10.88
CA ASN A 2 -60.66 15.37 10.54
C ASN A 2 -60.01 14.01 10.72
N ILE A 3 -60.48 13.24 11.72
CA ILE A 3 -59.95 11.94 12.12
C ILE A 3 -59.85 10.96 10.93
N ARG A 4 -60.76 11.07 9.94
CA ARG A 4 -60.76 10.25 8.73
C ARG A 4 -59.64 10.57 7.73
N LEU A 5 -59.09 11.79 7.73
CA LEU A 5 -57.95 12.16 6.90
C LEU A 5 -56.63 11.70 7.54
N SER A 6 -56.59 11.64 8.87
CA SER A 6 -55.41 11.21 9.64
C SER A 6 -55.17 9.70 9.59
N THR A 7 -56.23 8.88 9.49
CA THR A 7 -56.11 7.42 9.39
C THR A 7 -55.62 6.95 8.01
N VAL A 8 -55.99 7.64 6.93
CA VAL A 8 -55.52 7.28 5.58
C VAL A 8 -54.02 7.62 5.40
N LEU A 9 -53.56 8.75 5.95
CA LEU A 9 -52.14 9.15 5.87
C LEU A 9 -51.22 8.21 6.67
N ALA A 10 -51.68 7.72 7.82
CA ALA A 10 -50.94 6.76 8.64
C ALA A 10 -50.74 5.40 7.94
N LEU A 11 -51.74 4.94 7.18
CA LEU A 11 -51.70 3.64 6.50
C LEU A 11 -50.69 3.60 5.34
N VAL A 12 -50.52 4.72 4.62
CA VAL A 12 -49.57 4.84 3.50
C VAL A 12 -48.11 4.82 3.99
N ILE A 13 -47.82 5.45 5.12
CA ILE A 13 -46.47 5.49 5.71
C ILE A 13 -46.06 4.10 6.24
N THR A 14 -47.01 3.34 6.80
CA THR A 14 -46.72 1.98 7.30
C THR A 14 -46.46 0.96 6.20
N LEU A 15 -46.99 1.17 4.98
CA LEU A 15 -46.78 0.27 3.85
C LEU A 15 -45.51 0.58 3.02
N SER A 16 -44.96 1.80 3.13
CA SER A 16 -43.69 2.15 2.46
C SER A 16 -42.44 1.67 3.21
N LEU A 17 -42.53 1.50 4.54
CA LEU A 17 -41.42 1.04 5.37
C LEU A 17 -40.96 -0.41 5.07
N PRO A 18 -41.83 -1.42 4.89
CA PRO A 18 -41.38 -2.75 4.51
C PRO A 18 -40.77 -2.78 3.10
N ALA A 19 -41.31 -2.00 2.15
CA ALA A 19 -40.76 -1.91 0.80
C ALA A 19 -39.36 -1.27 0.78
N LEU A 20 -39.15 -0.20 1.55
CA LEU A 20 -37.82 0.40 1.73
C LEU A 20 -36.85 -0.54 2.45
N SER A 21 -37.34 -1.32 3.43
CA SER A 21 -36.51 -2.32 4.11
C SER A 21 -36.13 -3.49 3.20
N LEU A 22 -37.04 -3.95 2.32
CA LEU A 22 -36.73 -4.96 1.29
C LEU A 22 -35.73 -4.42 0.27
N TYR A 23 -35.89 -3.16 -0.16
CA TYR A 23 -34.95 -2.51 -1.07
C TYR A 23 -33.57 -2.31 -0.44
N ALA A 24 -33.52 -1.93 0.83
CA ALA A 24 -32.27 -1.83 1.60
C ALA A 24 -31.62 -3.21 1.82
N TRP A 25 -32.41 -4.27 1.98
CA TRP A 25 -31.91 -5.65 2.06
C TRP A 25 -31.37 -6.15 0.71
N GLN A 26 -32.04 -5.79 -0.39
CA GLN A 26 -31.61 -6.13 -1.75
C GLN A 26 -30.33 -5.40 -2.18
N MET A 27 -30.12 -4.16 -1.72
CA MET A 27 -28.87 -3.41 -1.91
C MET A 27 -27.73 -3.90 -0.99
N ARG A 28 -28.03 -4.61 0.10
CA ARG A 28 -27.03 -5.24 0.99
C ARG A 28 -26.46 -6.55 0.43
N GLY A 29 -27.07 -7.08 -0.63
CA GLY A 29 -26.71 -8.37 -1.24
C GLY A 29 -25.75 -8.29 -2.42
N ALA A 30 -25.38 -7.10 -2.89
CA ALA A 30 -24.24 -6.93 -3.78
C ALA A 30 -23.00 -6.73 -2.91
N SER A 31 -22.40 -7.83 -2.45
CA SER A 31 -21.05 -7.76 -1.90
C SER A 31 -20.13 -7.27 -3.02
N VAL A 32 -19.72 -5.99 -2.99
CA VAL A 32 -18.60 -5.51 -3.80
C VAL A 32 -17.43 -6.44 -3.50
N SER A 33 -16.83 -7.02 -4.53
CA SER A 33 -15.76 -7.99 -4.32
C SER A 33 -14.53 -7.27 -3.73
N GLU A 34 -13.73 -7.96 -2.91
CA GLU A 34 -12.59 -7.34 -2.24
C GLU A 34 -11.56 -6.79 -3.25
N ASP A 35 -11.44 -7.41 -4.42
CA ASP A 35 -10.64 -6.90 -5.54
C ASP A 35 -11.21 -5.62 -6.16
N GLU A 36 -12.53 -5.48 -6.30
CA GLU A 36 -13.16 -4.23 -6.74
C GLU A 36 -12.91 -3.11 -5.73
N MET A 37 -13.02 -3.40 -4.43
CA MET A 37 -12.69 -2.43 -3.37
C MET A 37 -11.21 -2.03 -3.40
N ALA A 38 -10.30 -2.99 -3.61
CA ALA A 38 -8.87 -2.69 -3.71
C ALA A 38 -8.55 -1.80 -4.91
N VAL A 39 -9.21 -2.04 -6.06
CA VAL A 39 -9.10 -1.18 -7.25
C VAL A 39 -9.58 0.23 -6.94
N ASP A 40 -10.72 0.39 -6.26
CA ASP A 40 -11.24 1.71 -5.88
C ASP A 40 -10.29 2.44 -4.93
N VAL A 41 -9.74 1.75 -3.92
CA VAL A 41 -8.74 2.31 -2.99
C VAL A 41 -7.48 2.77 -3.77
N ALA A 42 -6.96 1.93 -4.65
CA ALA A 42 -5.78 2.25 -5.47
C ALA A 42 -6.03 3.46 -6.39
N LEU A 43 -7.21 3.53 -7.04
CA LEU A 43 -7.59 4.66 -7.89
C LEU A 43 -7.74 5.95 -7.10
N VAL A 44 -8.34 5.90 -5.91
CA VAL A 44 -8.48 7.06 -5.03
C VAL A 44 -7.11 7.53 -4.56
N PHE A 45 -6.23 6.63 -4.17
CA PHE A 45 -4.85 6.98 -3.82
C PHE A 45 -4.14 7.65 -4.99
N LEU A 46 -4.11 7.00 -6.17
CA LEU A 46 -3.41 7.53 -7.36
C LEU A 46 -3.91 8.92 -7.74
N LYS A 47 -5.23 9.11 -7.81
CA LYS A 47 -5.83 10.41 -8.19
C LYS A 47 -5.53 11.51 -7.18
N ASN A 48 -5.25 11.16 -5.93
CA ASN A 48 -4.86 12.10 -4.88
C ASN A 48 -3.34 12.20 -4.70
N GLY A 49 -2.57 11.35 -5.37
CA GLY A 49 -1.11 11.37 -5.38
C GLY A 49 -0.56 12.67 -5.97
N ALA A 50 0.61 13.09 -5.49
CA ALA A 50 1.26 14.31 -5.94
C ALA A 50 1.54 14.27 -7.46
N THR A 51 1.96 13.12 -7.99
CA THR A 51 2.31 13.00 -9.39
C THR A 51 1.12 13.26 -10.30
N PHE A 52 0.02 12.53 -10.06
CA PHE A 52 -1.20 12.65 -10.86
C PHE A 52 -1.90 13.99 -10.65
N LYS A 53 -1.97 14.50 -9.42
CA LYS A 53 -2.61 15.79 -9.13
C LYS A 53 -1.94 16.97 -9.81
N PHE A 54 -0.62 16.91 -9.96
CA PHE A 54 0.14 18.00 -10.55
C PHE A 54 -0.27 18.19 -12.02
N ASP A 55 -0.28 17.11 -12.81
CA ASP A 55 -0.51 17.22 -14.24
C ASP A 55 -0.95 15.93 -14.97
N GLY A 56 -1.49 14.95 -14.24
CA GLY A 56 -2.12 13.76 -14.83
C GLY A 56 -3.32 14.08 -15.71
N ILE A 57 -3.54 13.26 -16.74
CA ILE A 57 -4.64 13.39 -17.71
C ILE A 57 -5.71 12.34 -17.38
N PRO A 58 -6.84 12.72 -16.74
CA PRO A 58 -7.83 11.77 -16.25
C PRO A 58 -8.40 10.82 -17.30
N GLU A 59 -8.52 11.27 -18.55
CA GLU A 59 -9.08 10.51 -19.66
C GLU A 59 -8.16 9.38 -20.15
N THR A 60 -6.89 9.38 -19.75
CA THR A 60 -5.89 8.37 -20.13
C THR A 60 -5.70 7.28 -19.08
N LEU A 61 -6.40 7.39 -17.95
CA LEU A 61 -6.27 6.43 -16.86
C LEU A 61 -6.90 5.09 -17.26
N ILE A 62 -6.07 4.04 -17.29
CA ILE A 62 -6.47 2.68 -17.65
C ILE A 62 -5.92 1.72 -16.59
N ILE A 63 -6.80 0.90 -16.00
CA ILE A 63 -6.39 -0.24 -15.17
C ILE A 63 -5.92 -1.33 -16.12
N TRP A 64 -4.64 -1.69 -16.05
CA TRP A 64 -4.03 -2.71 -16.90
C TRP A 64 -4.27 -4.11 -16.36
N GLU A 65 -4.06 -4.29 -15.05
CA GLU A 65 -4.12 -5.60 -14.41
C GLU A 65 -4.38 -5.45 -12.91
N THR A 66 -5.08 -6.43 -12.33
CA THR A 66 -5.18 -6.62 -10.87
C THR A 66 -4.74 -8.05 -10.55
N LEU A 67 -3.66 -8.17 -9.80
CA LEU A 67 -3.13 -9.45 -9.33
C LEU A 67 -3.51 -9.67 -7.87
N ILE A 68 -4.03 -10.86 -7.58
CA ILE A 68 -4.27 -11.32 -6.20
C ILE A 68 -3.10 -12.21 -5.82
N LEU A 69 -2.35 -11.81 -4.80
CA LEU A 69 -1.21 -12.60 -4.33
C LEU A 69 -1.69 -13.69 -3.37
N GLU A 70 -1.09 -14.88 -3.49
CA GLU A 70 -1.26 -15.99 -2.54
C GLU A 70 -0.56 -15.69 -1.21
N SER A 71 -1.09 -14.73 -0.46
CA SER A 71 -0.53 -14.19 0.79
C SER A 71 -1.61 -14.06 1.86
N TYR A 72 -1.18 -13.98 3.12
CA TYR A 72 -2.08 -13.71 4.24
C TYR A 72 -1.55 -12.52 5.06
N PRO A 73 -2.35 -11.46 5.26
CA PRO A 73 -3.62 -11.17 4.58
C PRO A 73 -3.45 -11.09 3.06
N VAL A 74 -4.55 -11.26 2.34
CA VAL A 74 -4.57 -11.18 0.87
C VAL A 74 -4.11 -9.81 0.42
N GLN A 75 -3.24 -9.78 -0.58
CA GLN A 75 -2.72 -8.54 -1.17
C GLN A 75 -3.19 -8.43 -2.62
N TYR A 76 -3.61 -7.22 -2.96
CA TYR A 76 -4.05 -6.86 -4.30
C TYR A 76 -3.02 -5.91 -4.91
N VAL A 77 -2.38 -6.33 -5.99
CA VAL A 77 -1.46 -5.48 -6.76
C VAL A 77 -2.22 -4.96 -7.98
N VAL A 78 -2.54 -3.67 -7.97
CA VAL A 78 -3.27 -2.99 -9.03
C VAL A 78 -2.26 -2.23 -9.90
N THR A 79 -2.19 -2.60 -11.18
CA THR A 79 -1.35 -1.92 -12.18
C THR A 79 -2.21 -0.97 -12.99
N ILE A 80 -1.88 0.32 -12.98
CA ILE A 80 -2.63 1.40 -13.62
C ILE A 80 -1.68 2.16 -14.53
N THR A 81 -2.13 2.53 -15.72
CA THR A 81 -1.38 3.40 -16.64
C THR A 81 -2.12 4.72 -16.80
N PHE A 82 -1.37 5.82 -16.94
CA PHE A 82 -1.91 7.15 -17.22
C PHE A 82 -0.86 8.02 -17.90
N ASP A 83 -1.28 9.06 -18.60
CA ASP A 83 -0.39 10.07 -19.15
C ASP A 83 -0.38 11.34 -18.27
N SER A 84 0.78 11.97 -18.15
CA SER A 84 1.00 13.30 -17.56
C SER A 84 1.37 14.31 -18.64
N ARG A 85 1.07 15.59 -18.42
CA ARG A 85 1.40 16.67 -19.38
C ARG A 85 2.89 17.02 -19.42
N HIS A 86 3.65 16.66 -18.39
CA HIS A 86 5.09 16.82 -18.30
C HIS A 86 5.72 15.53 -17.79
N ALA A 87 7.02 15.37 -18.06
CA ALA A 87 7.82 14.31 -17.46
C ALA A 87 8.11 14.58 -15.97
N GLY A 88 8.48 13.51 -15.25
CA GLY A 88 8.89 13.54 -13.85
C GLY A 88 7.79 13.11 -12.88
N TYR A 89 8.13 13.14 -11.59
CA TYR A 89 7.32 12.59 -10.50
C TYR A 89 7.15 13.60 -9.35
N GLY A 90 6.19 13.35 -8.46
CA GLY A 90 5.92 14.13 -7.25
C GLY A 90 5.35 15.52 -7.49
N ASP A 91 5.48 16.42 -6.51
CA ASP A 91 5.16 17.85 -6.69
C ASP A 91 6.36 18.58 -7.33
N ARG A 92 6.14 19.12 -8.54
CA ARG A 92 7.16 19.82 -9.32
C ARG A 92 6.95 21.34 -9.37
N THR A 93 6.21 21.89 -8.41
CA THR A 93 5.93 23.32 -8.32
C THR A 93 7.22 24.14 -8.26
N GLY A 94 7.37 25.10 -9.17
CA GLY A 94 8.55 25.98 -9.24
C GLY A 94 9.71 25.43 -10.06
N GLN A 95 9.59 24.24 -10.64
CA GLN A 95 10.60 23.66 -11.53
C GLN A 95 10.36 24.07 -13.00
N ILE A 96 11.42 24.04 -13.82
CA ILE A 96 11.30 24.20 -15.28
C ILE A 96 11.00 22.81 -15.86
N LEU A 97 9.87 22.68 -16.54
CA LEU A 97 9.37 21.39 -17.01
C LEU A 97 9.53 21.22 -18.51
N ALA A 98 9.81 19.98 -18.93
CA ALA A 98 9.72 19.58 -20.32
C ALA A 98 8.25 19.43 -20.73
N GLN A 99 7.84 20.08 -21.81
CA GLN A 99 6.50 19.94 -22.38
C GLN A 99 6.40 18.68 -23.23
N ALA A 100 6.34 17.53 -22.57
CA ALA A 100 6.20 16.23 -23.19
C ALA A 100 5.11 15.43 -22.47
N ILE A 101 4.19 14.88 -23.25
CA ILE A 101 3.23 13.91 -22.71
C ILE A 101 4.03 12.65 -22.35
N THR A 102 4.03 12.30 -21.06
CA THR A 102 4.78 11.16 -20.53
C THR A 102 3.79 10.15 -19.98
N ARG A 103 3.94 8.90 -20.39
CA ARG A 103 3.14 7.80 -19.84
C ARG A 103 3.81 7.23 -18.62
N HIS A 104 3.02 7.04 -17.57
CA HIS A 104 3.42 6.43 -16.32
C HIS A 104 2.67 5.11 -16.11
N THR A 105 3.33 4.18 -15.44
CA THR A 105 2.78 2.92 -14.94
C THR A 105 2.86 2.94 -13.42
N ALA A 106 1.70 3.02 -12.76
CA ALA A 106 1.58 2.89 -11.33
C ALA A 106 1.35 1.44 -10.93
N ARG A 107 2.11 0.95 -9.94
CA ARG A 107 1.89 -0.33 -9.29
C ARG A 107 1.56 -0.07 -7.83
N ILE A 108 0.32 -0.36 -7.44
CA ILE A 108 -0.20 -0.05 -6.10
C ILE A 108 -0.61 -1.34 -5.41
N THR A 109 -0.03 -1.60 -4.25
CA THR A 109 -0.36 -2.76 -3.41
C THR A 109 -1.31 -2.34 -2.30
N VAL A 110 -2.48 -2.97 -2.27
CA VAL A 110 -3.52 -2.76 -1.27
C VAL A 110 -3.65 -3.99 -0.39
N VAL A 111 -3.65 -3.75 0.92
CA VAL A 111 -3.76 -4.79 1.95
C VAL A 111 -4.78 -4.33 2.98
N SER A 112 -5.77 -5.16 3.29
CA SER A 112 -6.82 -4.83 4.26
C SER A 112 -7.52 -3.48 4.01
N GLY A 113 -7.63 -3.06 2.73
CA GLY A 113 -8.25 -1.80 2.34
C GLY A 113 -7.35 -0.56 2.44
N GLU A 114 -6.06 -0.71 2.76
CA GLU A 114 -5.10 0.38 2.85
C GLU A 114 -3.93 0.18 1.85
N VAL A 115 -3.38 1.28 1.34
CA VAL A 115 -2.22 1.23 0.43
C VAL A 115 -0.94 1.05 1.24
N VAL A 116 -0.21 -0.04 1.00
CA VAL A 116 1.07 -0.33 1.68
C VAL A 116 2.30 0.00 0.82
N SER A 117 2.12 0.00 -0.51
CA SER A 117 3.15 0.32 -1.49
C SER A 117 2.51 0.99 -2.70
N ALA A 118 3.19 2.00 -3.27
CA ALA A 118 2.77 2.66 -4.51
C ALA A 118 3.99 3.16 -5.28
N THR A 119 4.34 2.49 -6.37
CA THR A 119 5.48 2.86 -7.22
C THR A 119 5.01 3.39 -8.57
N LEU A 120 5.74 4.36 -9.13
CA LEU A 120 5.56 4.86 -10.48
C LEU A 120 6.79 4.52 -11.33
N ASP A 121 6.53 3.90 -12.47
CA ASP A 121 7.51 3.45 -13.46
C ASP A 121 8.64 2.58 -12.87
N ASP A 122 8.36 1.95 -11.73
CA ASP A 122 9.33 1.23 -10.89
C ASP A 122 10.56 2.09 -10.48
N VAL A 123 10.44 3.42 -10.56
CA VAL A 123 11.51 4.42 -10.28
C VAL A 123 11.18 5.32 -9.11
N TRP A 124 9.90 5.62 -8.87
CA TRP A 124 9.47 6.60 -7.87
C TRP A 124 8.52 5.98 -6.86
N ASP A 125 8.79 6.18 -5.57
CA ASP A 125 7.86 5.84 -4.50
C ASP A 125 6.87 7.01 -4.32
N GLU A 126 5.64 6.82 -4.80
CA GLU A 126 4.59 7.82 -4.73
C GLU A 126 4.06 8.00 -3.30
N LEU A 127 4.23 7.00 -2.44
CA LEU A 127 3.78 7.07 -1.05
C LEU A 127 4.77 7.87 -0.19
N ASN A 128 6.07 7.68 -0.41
CA ASN A 128 7.16 8.38 0.31
C ASN A 128 7.65 9.66 -0.36
N GLN A 129 7.28 9.88 -1.63
CA GLN A 129 7.73 11.02 -2.43
C GLN A 129 9.25 11.08 -2.61
N GLU A 130 9.85 9.95 -2.95
CA GLU A 130 11.29 9.81 -3.19
C GLU A 130 11.58 8.83 -4.32
N GLU A 131 12.79 8.92 -4.89
CA GLU A 131 13.27 7.93 -5.86
C GLU A 131 13.58 6.60 -5.17
N LEU A 132 13.22 5.50 -5.84
CA LEU A 132 13.68 4.17 -5.46
C LEU A 132 15.18 4.10 -5.75
N ASN A 133 16.00 4.19 -4.71
CA ASN A 133 17.45 4.38 -4.85
C ASN A 133 18.24 3.12 -5.28
N GLY A 134 17.97 2.54 -6.45
CA GLY A 134 18.99 1.75 -7.17
C GLY A 134 20.00 2.70 -7.83
N PRO A 135 21.24 2.28 -8.16
CA PRO A 135 22.25 3.15 -8.79
C PRO A 135 21.76 3.87 -10.07
N ASP A 136 20.66 3.44 -10.67
CA ASP A 136 20.01 4.06 -11.82
C ASP A 136 18.46 4.08 -11.73
N GLY A 137 17.86 3.96 -10.53
CA GLY A 137 16.41 3.99 -10.35
C GLY A 137 15.66 2.72 -10.78
N GLU A 138 16.35 1.61 -11.07
CA GLU A 138 15.73 0.39 -11.60
C GLU A 138 15.29 -0.64 -10.54
N PHE A 139 15.62 -0.44 -9.25
CA PHE A 139 15.50 -1.50 -8.24
C PHE A 139 15.04 -0.99 -6.87
N MET A 140 14.18 -1.76 -6.21
CA MET A 140 13.88 -1.60 -4.79
C MET A 140 15.17 -1.80 -3.98
N THR A 141 15.40 -0.93 -2.99
CA THR A 141 16.57 -0.99 -2.09
C THR A 141 16.24 -1.79 -0.82
N PRO A 142 17.26 -2.28 -0.08
CA PRO A 142 16.99 -2.88 1.23
C PRO A 142 16.34 -1.90 2.22
N GLU A 143 16.62 -0.60 2.12
CA GLU A 143 16.01 0.46 2.94
C GLU A 143 14.52 0.66 2.60
N SER A 144 14.19 0.73 1.30
CA SER A 144 12.80 0.85 0.83
C SER A 144 12.00 -0.42 1.16
N ALA A 145 12.60 -1.61 1.03
CA ALA A 145 11.98 -2.87 1.42
C ALA A 145 11.70 -2.93 2.93
N PHE A 146 12.65 -2.46 3.74
CA PHE A 146 12.48 -2.30 5.18
C PHE A 146 11.30 -1.38 5.53
N ASP A 147 11.23 -0.20 4.91
CA ASP A 147 10.18 0.79 5.16
C ASP A 147 8.79 0.27 4.75
N ALA A 148 8.71 -0.43 3.60
CA ALA A 148 7.49 -1.10 3.15
C ALA A 148 7.00 -2.14 4.16
N VAL A 149 7.91 -2.93 4.78
CA VAL A 149 7.54 -3.90 5.82
C VAL A 149 7.05 -3.23 7.09
N ILE A 150 7.67 -2.13 7.54
CA ILE A 150 7.20 -1.41 8.74
C ILE A 150 5.75 -0.94 8.55
N ARG A 151 5.41 -0.42 7.37
CA ARG A 151 4.02 -0.06 7.03
C ARG A 151 3.10 -1.27 6.98
N TYR A 152 3.50 -2.31 6.25
CA TYR A 152 2.73 -3.54 6.14
C TYR A 152 2.36 -4.10 7.52
N LEU A 153 3.31 -4.13 8.45
CA LEU A 153 3.08 -4.58 9.82
C LEU A 153 2.04 -3.71 10.55
N ALA A 154 2.15 -2.38 10.43
CA ALA A 154 1.22 -1.45 11.08
C ALA A 154 -0.22 -1.52 10.52
N VAL A 155 -0.37 -1.85 9.24
CA VAL A 155 -1.66 -2.00 8.56
C VAL A 155 -2.29 -3.37 8.81
N THR A 156 -1.47 -4.42 8.76
CA THR A 156 -1.93 -5.81 8.79
C THR A 156 -2.27 -6.28 10.19
N HIS A 157 -1.47 -5.89 11.18
CA HIS A 157 -1.58 -6.40 12.55
C HIS A 157 -2.18 -5.33 13.44
N ASP A 158 -3.50 -5.39 13.65
CA ASP A 158 -4.27 -4.43 14.43
C ASP A 158 -3.72 -4.24 15.86
N GLU A 159 -3.10 -5.27 16.44
CA GLU A 159 -2.48 -5.20 17.77
C GLU A 159 -1.26 -4.27 17.81
N LEU A 160 -0.66 -3.98 16.65
CA LEU A 160 0.45 -3.05 16.53
C LEU A 160 0.00 -1.59 16.40
N ARG A 161 -1.31 -1.32 16.32
CA ARG A 161 -1.83 0.05 16.29
C ARG A 161 -1.43 0.82 17.55
N GLY A 162 -0.74 1.94 17.35
CA GLY A 162 -0.22 2.78 18.43
C GLY A 162 1.17 2.38 18.92
N THR A 163 1.78 1.35 18.33
CA THR A 163 3.21 1.04 18.54
C THR A 163 4.06 2.22 18.11
N ALA A 164 5.03 2.59 18.94
CA ALA A 164 5.97 3.66 18.60
C ALA A 164 6.91 3.19 17.47
N VAL A 165 6.71 3.71 16.27
CA VAL A 165 7.68 3.59 15.18
C VAL A 165 8.73 4.69 15.39
N PRO A 166 10.03 4.36 15.52
CA PRO A 166 11.06 5.37 15.72
C PRO A 166 11.18 6.28 14.49
N SER A 167 11.35 7.58 14.73
CA SER A 167 11.62 8.56 13.67
C SER A 167 13.04 8.50 13.11
N SER A 168 13.92 7.70 13.72
CA SER A 168 15.31 7.52 13.29
C SER A 168 15.79 6.12 13.68
N TRP A 169 16.45 5.44 12.74
CA TRP A 169 16.98 4.10 12.92
C TRP A 169 18.49 4.12 13.02
N LYS A 170 19.05 3.26 13.88
CA LYS A 170 20.48 2.94 13.88
C LYS A 170 20.70 1.79 12.91
N GLU A 171 21.46 2.07 11.88
CA GLU A 171 21.86 1.08 10.88
C GLU A 171 23.19 0.43 11.26
N LYS A 172 23.29 -0.88 11.01
CA LYS A 172 24.53 -1.65 11.20
C LYS A 172 24.64 -2.70 10.10
N ASP A 173 25.71 -2.63 9.31
CA ASP A 173 26.09 -3.71 8.41
C ASP A 173 26.52 -4.95 9.22
N LEU A 174 25.85 -6.07 8.94
CA LEU A 174 26.10 -7.38 9.52
C LEU A 174 26.72 -8.35 8.51
N THR A 175 27.09 -7.88 7.32
CA THR A 175 27.75 -8.68 6.28
C THR A 175 29.12 -9.16 6.77
N PRO A 176 29.38 -10.48 6.85
CA PRO A 176 30.67 -10.98 7.29
C PRO A 176 31.81 -10.48 6.38
N PRO A 177 32.94 -10.02 6.94
CA PRO A 177 34.07 -9.56 6.13
C PRO A 177 34.55 -10.66 5.17
N GLY A 178 34.68 -10.31 3.90
CA GLY A 178 35.14 -11.23 2.84
C GLY A 178 34.05 -12.15 2.27
N LEU A 179 32.80 -12.07 2.75
CA LEU A 179 31.67 -12.72 2.09
C LEU A 179 31.32 -11.97 0.80
N MET A 180 31.24 -12.71 -0.30
CA MET A 180 30.80 -12.19 -1.59
C MET A 180 29.46 -12.84 -1.97
N GLY A 181 28.56 -12.07 -2.60
CA GLY A 181 27.29 -12.58 -3.12
C GLY A 181 26.12 -12.57 -2.13
N ALA A 182 26.32 -12.13 -0.88
CA ALA A 182 25.24 -11.90 0.07
C ALA A 182 25.56 -10.72 0.99
N SER A 183 24.51 -10.03 1.42
CA SER A 183 24.59 -8.88 2.31
C SER A 183 23.49 -8.95 3.38
N LYS A 184 23.77 -8.36 4.55
CA LYS A 184 22.81 -8.26 5.66
C LYS A 184 22.98 -6.94 6.39
N ILE A 185 21.90 -6.18 6.54
CA ILE A 185 21.86 -4.94 7.33
C ILE A 185 20.86 -5.11 8.48
N GLN A 186 21.15 -4.47 9.61
CA GLN A 186 20.24 -4.37 10.74
C GLN A 186 19.85 -2.91 11.00
N PHE A 187 18.56 -2.69 11.15
CA PHE A 187 17.95 -1.45 11.62
C PHE A 187 17.48 -1.65 13.07
N SER A 188 17.82 -0.73 13.96
CA SER A 188 17.38 -0.77 15.35
C SER A 188 16.94 0.59 15.89
N GLY A 189 15.85 0.62 16.66
CA GLY A 189 15.31 1.86 17.23
C GLY A 189 14.04 1.63 18.04
N ALA A 190 13.87 2.35 19.14
CA ALA A 190 12.65 2.32 19.98
C ALA A 190 12.07 0.92 20.28
N GLY A 191 12.92 -0.08 20.55
CA GLY A 191 12.49 -1.46 20.85
C GLY A 191 12.41 -2.39 19.64
N TRP A 192 12.52 -1.84 18.43
CA TRP A 192 12.59 -2.59 17.17
C TRP A 192 14.01 -3.04 16.86
N THR A 193 14.11 -4.24 16.31
CA THR A 193 15.29 -4.79 15.64
C THR A 193 14.81 -5.46 14.36
N VAL A 194 15.21 -4.94 13.21
CA VAL A 194 14.84 -5.46 11.89
C VAL A 194 16.09 -5.81 11.12
N ASN A 195 16.19 -7.05 10.66
CA ASN A 195 17.27 -7.51 9.81
C ASN A 195 16.76 -7.65 8.39
N VAL A 196 17.50 -7.09 7.43
CA VAL A 196 17.28 -7.25 5.99
C VAL A 196 18.45 -8.02 5.41
N SER A 197 18.19 -9.08 4.66
CA SER A 197 19.21 -9.91 4.04
C SER A 197 18.86 -10.22 2.58
N TRP A 198 19.87 -10.24 1.72
CA TRP A 198 19.68 -10.48 0.29
C TRP A 198 20.93 -11.05 -0.38
N ALA A 199 20.74 -11.64 -1.56
CA ALA A 199 21.83 -12.00 -2.46
C ALA A 199 22.26 -10.76 -3.28
N VAL A 200 23.56 -10.57 -3.50
CA VAL A 200 24.07 -9.47 -4.32
C VAL A 200 23.94 -9.83 -5.79
N VAL A 201 22.72 -9.71 -6.32
CA VAL A 201 22.32 -9.97 -7.71
C VAL A 201 21.50 -8.78 -8.23
N LEU A 202 21.20 -8.77 -9.54
CA LEU A 202 20.50 -7.64 -10.18
C LEU A 202 19.09 -7.42 -9.63
N SER A 203 18.35 -8.50 -9.33
CA SER A 203 16.96 -8.42 -8.85
C SER A 203 16.79 -9.30 -7.61
N PRO A 204 17.28 -8.85 -6.44
CA PRO A 204 17.20 -9.63 -5.23
C PRO A 204 15.78 -9.63 -4.66
N THR A 205 15.39 -10.77 -4.08
CA THR A 205 14.32 -10.80 -3.09
C THR A 205 14.95 -10.55 -1.72
N TYR A 206 14.38 -9.61 -0.97
CA TYR A 206 14.80 -9.29 0.39
C TYR A 206 14.12 -10.24 1.37
N THR A 207 14.90 -10.89 2.23
CA THR A 207 14.38 -11.60 3.41
C THR A 207 14.48 -10.67 4.61
N ILE A 208 13.36 -10.45 5.28
CA ILE A 208 13.24 -9.51 6.40
C ILE A 208 12.77 -10.25 7.66
N GLU A 209 13.44 -9.99 8.77
CA GLU A 209 13.11 -10.50 10.10
C GLU A 209 12.94 -9.31 11.04
N ALA A 210 11.76 -9.12 11.60
CA ALA A 210 11.46 -8.02 12.51
C ALA A 210 11.14 -8.55 13.91
N VAL A 211 11.76 -7.95 14.92
CA VAL A 211 11.49 -8.21 16.33
C VAL A 211 11.19 -6.89 17.02
N TYR A 212 10.10 -6.86 17.76
CA TYR A 212 9.74 -5.72 18.60
C TYR A 212 9.62 -6.17 20.05
N THR A 213 10.30 -5.45 20.94
CA THR A 213 10.39 -5.78 22.38
C THR A 213 9.53 -4.87 23.26
N GLY A 214 8.63 -4.07 22.68
CA GLY A 214 7.65 -3.28 23.44
C GLY A 214 6.40 -4.07 23.81
N GLU A 215 5.29 -3.39 24.03
CA GLU A 215 4.01 -4.00 24.44
C GLU A 215 2.92 -3.67 23.40
N PRO A 216 2.36 -4.67 22.69
CA PRO A 216 2.74 -6.08 22.75
C PRO A 216 4.09 -6.34 22.06
N SER A 217 4.87 -7.31 22.54
CA SER A 217 6.10 -7.73 21.86
C SER A 217 5.76 -8.70 20.72
N PHE A 218 6.57 -8.74 19.67
CA PHE A 218 6.32 -9.66 18.55
C PHE A 218 7.58 -10.03 17.79
N THR A 219 7.47 -11.13 17.04
CA THR A 219 8.44 -11.54 16.02
C THR A 219 7.72 -11.76 14.70
N TRP A 220 8.34 -11.32 13.61
CA TRP A 220 7.82 -11.43 12.25
C TRP A 220 8.93 -11.80 11.28
N SER A 221 8.58 -12.54 10.23
CA SER A 221 9.46 -12.80 9.10
C SER A 221 8.69 -12.86 7.79
N GLY A 222 9.29 -12.36 6.73
CA GLY A 222 8.72 -12.40 5.39
C GLY A 222 9.74 -11.99 4.33
N THR A 223 9.25 -11.86 3.10
CA THR A 223 10.05 -11.42 1.96
C THR A 223 9.45 -10.22 1.26
N VAL A 224 10.30 -9.43 0.61
CA VAL A 224 9.89 -8.34 -0.30
C VAL A 224 10.61 -8.52 -1.63
N ASP A 225 9.88 -8.51 -2.73
CA ASP A 225 10.48 -8.57 -4.07
C ASP A 225 10.77 -7.17 -4.63
N GLN A 226 11.33 -7.12 -5.84
CA GLN A 226 11.67 -5.86 -6.51
C GLN A 226 10.46 -5.03 -6.92
N ALA A 227 9.26 -5.62 -6.96
CA ALA A 227 8.00 -4.91 -7.22
C ALA A 227 7.36 -4.39 -5.92
N GLY A 228 8.00 -4.63 -4.76
CA GLY A 228 7.45 -4.27 -3.45
C GLY A 228 6.31 -5.18 -2.99
N ALA A 229 6.14 -6.35 -3.61
CA ALA A 229 5.20 -7.35 -3.11
C ALA A 229 5.77 -7.99 -1.83
N ILE A 230 4.96 -8.01 -0.78
CA ILE A 230 5.36 -8.54 0.52
C ILE A 230 4.78 -9.94 0.66
N MET A 231 5.53 -10.88 1.23
CA MET A 231 5.02 -12.20 1.58
C MET A 231 5.39 -12.50 3.03
N GLU A 232 4.41 -12.40 3.91
CA GLU A 232 4.56 -12.82 5.31
C GLU A 232 4.73 -14.34 5.37
N THR A 233 5.81 -14.78 6.00
CA THR A 233 6.13 -16.20 6.20
C THR A 233 5.79 -16.64 7.62
N TRP A 234 5.98 -15.74 8.59
CA TRP A 234 5.74 -16.02 10.00
C TRP A 234 5.41 -14.73 10.78
N TYR A 235 4.46 -14.82 11.71
CA TYR A 235 4.16 -13.78 12.68
C TYR A 235 3.76 -14.40 14.02
N GLU A 236 4.30 -13.90 15.12
CA GLU A 236 3.97 -14.36 16.46
C GLU A 236 4.01 -13.20 17.47
N LEU A 237 2.89 -12.96 18.14
CA LEU A 237 2.82 -12.10 19.32
C LEU A 237 3.49 -12.80 20.51
N THR A 238 4.46 -12.13 21.09
CA THR A 238 5.14 -12.56 22.32
C THR A 238 4.54 -11.77 23.50
N LYS A 239 4.08 -12.50 24.52
CA LYS A 239 3.50 -11.93 25.74
C LYS A 239 4.55 -11.36 26.69
#